data_AF-A0A2N3DSJ4-F1
#
_entry.id   AF-A0A2N3DSJ4-F1
#
_cell.length_a   1.000
_cell.length_b   1.000
_cell.length_c   1.000
_cell.angle_alpha   90.00
_cell.angle_beta   90.00
_cell.angle_gamma   90.00
#
_symmetry.space_group_name_H-M   'P 1'
#
loop_
_entity.id
_entity.type
_entity.pdbx_description
1 polymer ?
#
loop_
_entity_poly.entity_id
_entity_poly.type
_entity_poly.pdbx_seq_one_letter_code
_entity_poly.pdbx_strand_id
1 'polypeptide(L)'
;ELHSVLDSERGIQMRSLLTRLEIALKRPIRRVGLSATLGDMELAKAYLRPDSPSEVEQVIAEGGSAELQLQLRGYVAGDKDDEGPSATDAIAQHLFEHLRGSDNLVFGGARQAVEIYSDRLRALCEKEHLPQEFYPHHASLSREHRDFVERRLKDGTAPTTAICTSTLELGIDIGDVTCVGQIGAPFSVASLRQRLGRSGRRPGKPAILRQYTVEAKLTPTSNFSDRLRLGMVRAIAMIELLLEGWCEPPQREALHLSTLVHQILSVIAERGGIRARQLYGILCQIGPFRQVDTQLFLDVLRALGQPEVALIEQARDGLLLLGANGEKLVEHYSFYAVFQTPEEYRLISGGKELGTLPIDNMIAPGMLLIFSGRRWLVQEVLDRDRVIMVAPAKAGVPPIFGGDPGNIHDRVIERMFHVLEGQKCPIYLDATALELLDEARSNFGQLQFDPGWIAQLSDNAAVIATKTGSVRTTTLALALRACGFTVQTHDGFLEVFGKDESPELLDALSTLADGKEVDLFAHSPNLLFEKFHPHLTEDLLRRDALSSRLDAGCLSSLAASILGNQT
;
A
#
# COMPACT_ATOMS: atom_id res chain seq x y z
N GLU A 1 0.77 13.76 12.13
CA GLU A 1 1.61 13.20 11.06
C GLU A 1 1.04 13.59 9.73
N LEU A 2 1.53 14.68 9.14
CA LEU A 2 0.92 15.25 7.95
C LEU A 2 1.11 14.35 6.72
N HIS A 3 2.26 13.69 6.59
CA HIS A 3 2.58 12.81 5.46
C HIS A 3 1.56 11.66 5.27
N SER A 4 1.02 11.09 6.36
CA SER A 4 0.10 9.94 6.30
C SER A 4 -1.28 10.31 5.74
N VAL A 5 -1.55 11.60 5.61
CA VAL A 5 -2.83 12.15 5.16
C VAL A 5 -2.70 13.03 3.92
N LEU A 6 -1.51 13.18 3.34
CA LEU A 6 -1.35 14.00 2.13
C LEU A 6 -2.07 13.41 0.91
N ASP A 7 -2.06 12.09 0.80
CA ASP A 7 -2.51 11.37 -0.38
C ASP A 7 -3.37 10.15 -0.02
N SER A 8 -4.47 10.41 0.70
CA SER A 8 -5.40 9.35 1.10
C SER A 8 -6.82 9.85 1.23
N GLU A 9 -7.79 8.94 1.13
CA GLU A 9 -9.21 9.20 1.41
C GLU A 9 -9.39 9.91 2.76
N ARG A 10 -8.62 9.50 3.77
CA ARG A 10 -8.62 10.11 5.12
C ARG A 10 -8.13 11.55 5.10
N GLY A 11 -7.16 11.84 4.25
CA GLY A 11 -6.65 13.19 4.05
C GLY A 11 -7.67 14.14 3.47
N ILE A 12 -8.34 13.70 2.41
CA ILE A 12 -9.40 14.46 1.77
C ILE A 12 -10.59 14.65 2.73
N GLN A 13 -10.96 13.61 3.47
CA GLN A 13 -11.94 13.70 4.55
C GLN A 13 -11.55 14.77 5.58
N MET A 14 -10.32 14.74 6.09
CA MET A 14 -9.82 15.71 7.08
C MET A 14 -9.86 17.15 6.53
N ARG A 15 -9.42 17.38 5.28
CA ARG A 15 -9.49 18.71 4.65
C ARG A 15 -10.93 19.21 4.54
N SER A 16 -11.88 18.34 4.16
CA SER A 16 -13.30 18.69 4.12
C SER A 16 -13.82 19.12 5.51
N LEU A 17 -13.47 18.37 6.56
CA LEU A 17 -13.83 18.70 7.94
C LEU A 17 -13.24 20.04 8.41
N LEU A 18 -11.95 20.30 8.12
CA LEU A 18 -11.30 21.57 8.46
C LEU A 18 -11.97 22.75 7.75
N THR A 19 -12.32 22.60 6.47
CA THR A 19 -13.05 23.62 5.71
C THR A 19 -14.44 23.88 6.31
N ARG A 20 -15.19 22.82 6.62
CA ARG A 20 -16.52 22.95 7.26
C ARG A 20 -16.44 23.62 8.63
N LEU A 21 -15.40 23.33 9.42
CA LEU A 21 -15.13 23.99 10.70
C LEU A 21 -14.87 25.49 10.54
N GLU A 22 -14.06 25.90 9.56
CA GLU A 22 -13.81 27.32 9.27
C GLU A 22 -15.07 28.05 8.79
N ILE A 23 -15.90 27.41 7.97
CA ILE A 23 -17.20 27.95 7.53
C ILE A 23 -18.13 28.15 8.73
N ALA A 24 -18.21 27.18 9.63
CA ALA A 24 -19.04 27.26 10.83
C ALA A 24 -18.57 28.38 11.78
N LEU A 25 -17.25 28.53 11.95
CA LEU A 25 -16.65 29.56 12.80
C LEU A 25 -16.59 30.94 12.13
N LYS A 26 -16.83 31.02 10.81
CA LYS A 26 -16.69 32.24 9.99
C LYS A 26 -15.32 32.90 10.12
N ARG A 27 -14.27 32.10 10.34
CA ARG A 27 -12.87 32.56 10.45
C ARG A 27 -11.91 31.41 10.11
N PRO A 28 -10.71 31.72 9.61
CA PRO A 28 -9.67 30.71 9.46
C PRO A 28 -9.21 30.19 10.84
N ILE A 29 -8.98 28.88 10.94
CA ILE A 29 -8.44 28.22 12.14
C ILE A 29 -6.94 28.04 11.98
N ARG A 30 -6.14 28.16 13.03
CA ARG A 30 -4.71 27.85 12.94
C ARG A 30 -4.52 26.34 12.69
N ARG A 31 -3.79 25.98 11.63
CA ARG A 31 -3.45 24.60 11.27
C ARG A 31 -1.95 24.40 11.49
N VAL A 32 -1.58 23.39 12.27
CA VAL A 32 -0.18 23.02 12.53
C VAL A 32 0.02 21.57 12.09
N GLY A 33 0.87 21.36 11.09
CA GLY A 33 1.23 20.04 10.60
C GLY A 33 2.60 19.62 11.10
N LEU A 34 2.71 18.39 11.61
CA LEU A 34 3.98 17.79 12.02
C LEU A 34 4.29 16.61 11.11
N SER A 35 5.49 16.56 10.55
CA SER A 35 5.92 15.47 9.68
C SER A 35 7.44 15.27 9.73
N ALA A 36 7.88 14.01 9.71
CA ALA A 36 9.28 13.65 9.57
C ALA A 36 9.67 13.39 8.10
N THR A 37 8.70 13.07 7.23
CA THR A 37 8.95 12.33 5.98
C THR A 37 8.48 12.99 4.69
N LEU A 38 8.48 14.32 4.63
CA LEU A 38 8.12 15.04 3.41
C LEU A 38 9.32 15.18 2.47
N GLY A 39 9.14 14.77 1.22
CA GLY A 39 10.06 15.05 0.12
C GLY A 39 9.82 16.43 -0.50
N ASP A 40 8.56 16.87 -0.55
CA ASP A 40 8.16 18.19 -1.03
C ASP A 40 7.40 18.95 0.07
N MET A 41 8.03 20.01 0.58
CA MET A 41 7.45 20.84 1.64
C MET A 41 6.40 21.81 1.11
N GLU A 42 6.48 22.23 -0.15
CA GLU A 42 5.48 23.12 -0.77
C GLU A 42 4.14 22.39 -0.88
N LEU A 43 4.18 21.09 -1.16
CA LEU A 43 3.00 20.23 -1.11
C LEU A 43 2.34 20.17 0.27
N ALA A 44 3.14 20.04 1.32
CA ALA A 44 2.63 20.05 2.68
C ALA A 44 2.02 21.39 3.07
N LYS A 45 2.64 22.50 2.64
CA LYS A 45 2.09 23.85 2.80
C LYS A 45 0.77 24.00 2.06
N ALA A 46 0.71 23.58 0.79
CA ALA A 46 -0.50 23.63 -0.03
C ALA A 46 -1.62 22.73 0.53
N TYR A 47 -1.28 21.60 1.14
CA TYR A 47 -2.27 20.77 1.82
C TYR A 47 -2.86 21.48 3.05
N LEU A 48 -2.01 22.08 3.89
CA LEU A 48 -2.45 22.83 5.07
C LEU A 48 -3.26 24.07 4.67
N ARG A 49 -2.81 24.81 3.66
CA ARG A 49 -3.42 26.02 3.12
C ARG A 49 -3.40 26.02 1.59
N PRO A 50 -4.47 25.52 0.94
CA PRO A 50 -4.51 25.44 -0.52
C PRO A 50 -4.56 26.81 -1.19
N ASP A 51 -5.22 27.79 -0.58
CA ASP A 51 -5.38 29.14 -1.14
C ASP A 51 -4.22 30.08 -0.80
N SER A 52 -3.41 29.74 0.20
CA SER A 52 -2.30 30.57 0.66
C SER A 52 -1.14 29.71 1.18
N PRO A 53 -0.52 28.85 0.34
CA PRO A 53 0.58 27.99 0.78
C PRO A 53 1.77 28.81 1.29
N SER A 54 2.00 29.99 0.72
CA SER A 54 3.07 30.92 1.10
C SER A 54 2.93 31.48 2.51
N GLU A 55 1.74 31.46 3.11
CA GLU A 55 1.51 31.89 4.49
C GLU A 55 1.84 30.80 5.52
N VAL A 56 2.17 29.59 5.06
CA VAL A 56 2.57 28.49 5.94
C VAL A 56 4.05 28.60 6.25
N GLU A 57 4.34 29.05 7.47
CA GLU A 57 5.69 29.07 8.02
C GLU A 57 6.23 27.64 8.17
N GLN A 58 7.42 27.41 7.62
CA GLN A 58 8.12 26.14 7.74
C GLN A 58 9.14 26.23 8.88
N VAL A 59 8.95 25.38 9.89
CA VAL A 59 9.91 25.20 10.97
C VAL A 59 10.65 23.89 10.74
N ILE A 60 11.93 23.97 10.38
CA ILE A 60 12.80 22.80 10.22
C ILE A 60 13.57 22.63 11.53
N ALA A 61 13.43 21.47 12.15
CA ALA A 61 14.31 21.10 13.25
C ALA A 61 15.69 20.72 12.68
N GLU A 62 16.73 21.47 13.04
CA GLU A 62 18.13 21.09 12.81
C GLU A 62 18.51 19.97 13.80
N GLY A 63 18.02 18.76 13.57
CA GLY A 63 18.37 17.58 14.35
C GLY A 63 19.68 16.97 13.85
N GLY A 64 20.63 16.71 14.75
CA GLY A 64 21.91 16.08 14.42
C GLY A 64 21.70 14.76 13.68
N SER A 65 22.39 14.58 12.56
CA SER A 65 22.32 13.36 11.76
C SER A 65 22.77 12.18 12.62
N ALA A 66 21.82 11.35 13.07
CA ALA A 66 22.15 10.04 13.63
C ALA A 66 22.95 9.28 12.57
N GLU A 67 24.06 8.66 12.98
CA GLU A 67 24.82 7.78 12.09
C GLU A 67 23.87 6.70 11.56
N LEU A 68 23.82 6.51 10.25
CA LEU A 68 22.93 5.56 9.62
C LEU A 68 23.67 4.24 9.38
N GLN A 69 23.18 3.16 9.98
CA GLN A 69 23.70 1.80 9.78
C GLN A 69 22.69 1.00 8.98
N LEU A 70 23.08 0.62 7.76
CA LEU A 70 22.23 -0.10 6.81
C LEU A 70 22.78 -1.49 6.55
N GLN A 71 21.89 -2.47 6.48
CA GLN A 71 22.17 -3.78 5.93
C GLN A 71 20.98 -4.29 5.12
N LEU A 72 21.22 -4.75 3.89
CA LEU A 72 20.26 -5.50 3.10
C LEU A 72 20.80 -6.93 2.91
N ARG A 73 20.00 -7.91 3.32
CA ARG A 73 20.34 -9.32 3.27
C ARG A 73 19.48 -10.06 2.26
N GLY A 74 20.13 -10.81 1.38
CA GLY A 74 19.48 -11.70 0.43
C GLY A 74 19.29 -13.11 0.98
N TYR A 75 18.15 -13.74 0.69
CA TYR A 75 17.86 -15.14 0.98
C TYR A 75 17.24 -15.79 -0.24
N VAL A 76 17.55 -17.06 -0.45
CA VAL A 76 16.96 -17.88 -1.52
C VAL A 76 15.95 -18.84 -0.91
N ALA A 77 14.73 -18.86 -1.42
CA ALA A 77 13.73 -19.85 -1.02
C ALA A 77 14.20 -21.27 -1.41
N GLY A 78 14.36 -22.15 -0.43
CA GLY A 78 14.73 -23.56 -0.66
C GLY A 78 13.61 -24.36 -1.33
N ASP A 79 13.97 -25.49 -1.93
CA ASP A 79 12.97 -26.45 -2.44
C ASP A 79 12.21 -27.11 -1.28
N LYS A 80 10.99 -27.61 -1.53
CA LYS A 80 10.22 -28.35 -0.50
C LYS A 80 10.96 -29.58 0.04
N ASP A 81 11.92 -30.09 -0.71
CA ASP A 81 12.73 -31.27 -0.41
C ASP A 81 14.15 -30.93 0.09
N ASP A 82 14.52 -29.64 0.21
CA ASP A 82 15.81 -29.24 0.79
C ASP A 82 15.82 -29.51 2.31
N GLU A 83 16.81 -30.24 2.81
CA GLU A 83 16.99 -30.52 4.24
C GLU A 83 17.47 -29.29 5.07
N GLY A 84 17.79 -28.18 4.39
CA GLY A 84 18.24 -26.93 5.00
C GLY A 84 17.10 -26.09 5.60
N PRO A 85 17.43 -25.10 6.44
CA PRO A 85 16.43 -24.17 6.96
C PRO A 85 15.80 -23.36 5.81
N SER A 86 14.48 -23.21 5.82
CA SER A 86 13.80 -22.36 4.84
C SER A 86 14.30 -20.91 4.93
N ALA A 87 14.16 -20.12 3.86
CA ALA A 87 14.50 -18.69 3.90
C ALA A 87 13.80 -17.94 5.04
N THR A 88 12.56 -18.32 5.35
CA THR A 88 11.81 -17.78 6.49
C THR A 88 12.45 -18.13 7.82
N ASP A 89 12.87 -19.38 8.01
CA ASP A 89 13.52 -19.82 9.25
C ASP A 89 14.92 -19.18 9.39
N ALA A 90 15.67 -19.02 8.30
CA ALA A 90 16.96 -18.34 8.28
C ALA A 90 16.83 -16.85 8.65
N ILE A 91 15.83 -16.14 8.12
CA ILE A 91 15.52 -14.77 8.52
C ILE A 91 15.10 -14.72 9.99
N ALA A 92 14.23 -15.62 10.44
CA ALA A 92 13.80 -15.67 11.84
C ALA A 92 14.99 -15.91 12.79
N GLN A 93 15.93 -16.78 12.41
CA GLN A 93 17.16 -17.02 13.16
C GLN A 93 18.03 -15.76 13.24
N HIS A 94 18.25 -15.07 12.11
CA HIS A 94 19.03 -13.84 12.11
C HIS A 94 18.37 -12.72 12.94
N LEU A 95 17.04 -12.58 12.86
CA LEU A 95 16.27 -11.67 13.69
C LEU A 95 16.40 -12.03 15.17
N PHE A 96 16.33 -13.31 15.52
CA PHE A 96 16.51 -13.80 16.89
C PHE A 96 17.90 -13.40 17.42
N GLU A 97 18.96 -13.67 16.68
CA GLU A 97 20.34 -13.39 17.09
C GLU A 97 20.61 -11.89 17.30
N HIS A 98 20.03 -11.02 16.48
CA HIS A 98 20.39 -9.60 16.44
C HIS A 98 19.40 -8.68 17.16
N LEU A 99 18.13 -9.10 17.34
CA LEU A 99 17.06 -8.26 17.88
C LEU A 99 16.54 -8.75 19.23
N ARG A 100 17.35 -9.50 19.98
CA ARG A 100 17.10 -9.81 21.38
C ARG A 100 17.75 -8.79 22.32
N GLY A 101 17.24 -8.70 23.54
CA GLY A 101 17.83 -7.90 24.61
C GLY A 101 17.76 -6.39 24.40
N SER A 102 17.00 -5.92 23.42
CA SER A 102 16.77 -4.51 23.11
C SER A 102 15.36 -4.31 22.54
N ASP A 103 14.91 -3.06 22.47
CA ASP A 103 13.63 -2.72 21.86
C ASP A 103 13.78 -2.52 20.36
N ASN A 104 13.04 -3.30 19.55
CA ASN A 104 13.14 -3.30 18.10
C ASN A 104 11.77 -3.36 17.43
N LEU A 105 11.71 -2.92 16.18
CA LEU A 105 10.52 -3.06 15.33
C LEU A 105 10.88 -3.87 14.10
N VAL A 106 10.07 -4.86 13.73
CA VAL A 106 10.26 -5.65 12.51
C VAL A 106 9.01 -5.57 11.66
N PHE A 107 9.08 -4.83 10.56
CA PHE A 107 7.94 -4.64 9.67
C PHE A 107 7.79 -5.82 8.70
N GLY A 108 6.77 -6.64 8.94
CA GLY A 108 6.30 -7.66 8.01
C GLY A 108 5.24 -7.06 7.10
N GLY A 109 5.53 -6.89 5.81
CA GLY A 109 4.67 -6.17 4.84
C GLY A 109 3.22 -6.67 4.73
N ALA A 110 2.90 -7.84 5.30
CA ALA A 110 1.55 -8.37 5.42
C ALA A 110 1.30 -8.96 6.82
N ARG A 111 0.03 -8.98 7.24
CA ARG A 111 -0.40 -9.60 8.52
C ARG A 111 0.02 -11.08 8.59
N GLN A 112 -0.03 -11.79 7.46
CA GLN A 112 0.40 -13.19 7.39
C GLN A 112 1.88 -13.36 7.75
N ALA A 113 2.75 -12.52 7.18
CA ALA A 113 4.18 -12.56 7.46
C ALA A 113 4.44 -12.24 8.94
N VAL A 114 3.75 -11.25 9.51
CA VAL A 114 3.87 -10.92 10.94
C VAL A 114 3.59 -12.13 11.83
N GLU A 115 2.52 -12.87 11.54
CA GLU A 115 2.14 -14.07 12.29
C GLU A 115 3.16 -15.20 12.13
N ILE A 116 3.63 -15.45 10.90
CA ILE A 116 4.65 -16.47 10.59
C ILE A 116 5.94 -16.20 11.38
N TYR A 117 6.50 -14.99 11.25
CA TYR A 117 7.75 -14.64 11.91
C TYR A 117 7.61 -14.63 13.44
N SER A 118 6.47 -14.17 13.96
CA SER A 118 6.21 -14.19 15.41
C SER A 118 6.12 -15.61 15.97
N ASP A 119 5.49 -16.55 15.26
CA ASP A 119 5.46 -17.97 15.64
C ASP A 119 6.86 -18.58 15.64
N ARG A 120 7.66 -18.34 14.59
CA ARG A 120 9.05 -18.84 14.51
C ARG A 120 9.93 -18.28 15.62
N LEU A 121 9.88 -16.98 15.86
CA LEU A 121 10.67 -16.32 16.90
C LEU A 121 10.26 -16.75 18.31
N ARG A 122 8.96 -17.00 18.55
CA ARG A 122 8.47 -17.62 19.79
C ARG A 122 9.05 -19.02 19.97
N ALA A 123 8.98 -19.85 18.94
CA ALA A 123 9.51 -21.22 18.99
C ALA A 123 11.02 -21.25 19.28
N LEU A 124 11.79 -20.28 18.77
CA LEU A 124 13.21 -20.11 19.09
C LEU A 124 13.42 -19.71 20.56
N CYS A 125 12.60 -18.81 21.12
CA CYS A 125 12.67 -18.47 22.55
C CYS A 125 12.40 -19.71 23.43
N GLU A 126 11.38 -20.48 23.08
CA GLU A 126 11.01 -21.71 23.81
C GLU A 126 12.11 -22.77 23.73
N LYS A 127 12.65 -23.02 22.53
CA LYS A 127 13.73 -23.97 22.29
C LYS A 127 14.99 -23.64 23.11
N GLU A 128 15.36 -22.36 23.14
CA GLU A 128 16.55 -21.89 23.86
C GLU A 128 16.28 -21.59 25.34
N HIS A 129 15.05 -21.85 25.83
CA HIS A 129 14.62 -21.62 27.23
C HIS A 129 14.78 -20.16 27.69
N LEU A 130 14.46 -19.22 26.81
CA LEU A 130 14.64 -17.79 27.03
C LEU A 130 13.30 -17.06 27.20
N PRO A 131 13.28 -15.89 27.86
CA PRO A 131 12.07 -15.08 27.98
C PRO A 131 11.49 -14.72 26.60
N GLN A 132 10.16 -14.59 26.53
CA GLN A 132 9.50 -14.12 25.32
C GLN A 132 9.76 -12.63 25.12
N GLU A 133 10.46 -12.28 24.04
CA GLU A 133 10.74 -10.89 23.68
C GLU A 133 10.07 -10.49 22.35
N PHE A 134 9.59 -11.47 21.57
CA PHE A 134 9.04 -11.24 20.23
C PHE A 134 7.51 -11.25 20.24
N TYR A 135 6.86 -10.18 19.78
CA TYR A 135 5.40 -10.07 19.82
C TYR A 135 4.81 -9.56 18.50
N PRO A 136 3.72 -10.15 18.00
CA PRO A 136 3.04 -9.63 16.83
C PRO A 136 2.26 -8.35 17.18
N HIS A 137 2.18 -7.44 16.21
CA HIS A 137 1.43 -6.19 16.31
C HIS A 137 0.76 -5.80 14.98
N HIS A 138 -0.55 -5.99 14.86
CA HIS A 138 -1.34 -5.53 13.73
C HIS A 138 -2.79 -5.25 14.14
N ALA A 139 -3.55 -4.59 13.24
CA ALA A 139 -4.87 -4.05 13.54
C ALA A 139 -5.89 -5.10 14.00
N SER A 140 -5.75 -6.34 13.52
CA SER A 140 -6.63 -7.45 13.87
C SER A 140 -6.40 -8.02 15.28
N LEU A 141 -5.31 -7.68 15.97
CA LEU A 141 -5.10 -8.13 17.35
C LEU A 141 -5.96 -7.33 18.31
N SER A 142 -6.41 -7.99 19.39
CA SER A 142 -7.21 -7.34 20.42
C SER A 142 -6.52 -6.10 20.98
N ARG A 143 -7.31 -5.11 21.38
CA ARG A 143 -6.80 -3.87 21.99
C ARG A 143 -5.93 -4.17 23.21
N GLU A 144 -6.34 -5.13 24.04
CA GLU A 144 -5.57 -5.56 25.22
C GLU A 144 -4.16 -6.05 24.84
N HIS A 145 -4.04 -6.85 23.77
CA HIS A 145 -2.75 -7.33 23.29
C HIS A 145 -1.88 -6.20 22.74
N ARG A 146 -2.46 -5.30 21.93
CA ARG A 146 -1.73 -4.13 21.39
C ARG A 146 -1.23 -3.22 22.52
N ASP A 147 -2.11 -2.86 23.44
CA ASP A 147 -1.75 -2.04 24.60
C ASP A 147 -0.66 -2.71 25.46
N PHE A 148 -0.66 -4.04 25.59
CA PHE A 148 0.38 -4.79 26.29
C PHE A 148 1.75 -4.65 25.60
N VAL A 149 1.81 -4.85 24.29
CA VAL A 149 3.06 -4.73 23.52
C VAL A 149 3.58 -3.28 23.54
N GLU A 150 2.69 -2.30 23.33
CA GLU A 150 3.04 -0.88 23.38
C GLU A 150 3.59 -0.46 24.75
N ARG A 151 3.01 -0.95 25.85
CA ARG A 151 3.53 -0.70 27.21
C ARG A 151 4.91 -1.31 27.42
N ARG A 152 5.14 -2.53 26.92
CA ARG A 152 6.45 -3.18 27.02
C ARG A 152 7.53 -2.43 26.25
N LEU A 153 7.25 -1.97 25.03
CA LEU A 153 8.19 -1.16 24.25
C LEU A 153 8.58 0.17 24.94
N LYS A 154 7.68 0.72 25.79
CA LYS A 154 8.00 1.89 26.63
C LYS A 154 8.81 1.55 27.87
N ASP A 155 8.72 0.31 28.34
CA ASP A 155 9.37 -0.16 29.54
C ASP A 155 10.80 -0.63 29.22
N GLY A 156 11.77 0.25 29.43
CA GLY A 156 13.19 -0.04 29.19
C GLY A 156 13.78 -1.17 30.06
N THR A 157 13.02 -1.79 30.95
CA THR A 157 13.43 -3.00 31.70
C THR A 157 13.01 -4.30 31.01
N ALA A 158 12.17 -4.23 29.98
CA ALA A 158 11.53 -5.37 29.35
C ALA A 158 11.80 -5.41 27.84
N PRO A 159 12.99 -5.89 27.41
CA PRO A 159 13.35 -6.00 26.00
C PRO A 159 12.23 -6.57 25.14
N THR A 160 11.86 -5.83 24.10
CA THR A 160 10.71 -6.16 23.27
C THR A 160 10.95 -5.88 21.80
N THR A 161 10.85 -6.91 20.99
CA THR A 161 10.82 -6.81 19.53
C THR A 161 9.40 -7.02 19.03
N ALA A 162 8.80 -5.96 18.49
CA ALA A 162 7.47 -6.04 17.89
C ALA A 162 7.56 -6.36 16.39
N ILE A 163 6.97 -7.48 15.97
CA ILE A 163 6.82 -7.83 14.56
C ILE A 163 5.50 -7.23 14.11
N CYS A 164 5.52 -6.25 13.23
CA CYS A 164 4.39 -5.37 13.02
C CYS A 164 4.07 -5.11 11.54
N THR A 165 2.82 -4.71 11.31
CA THR A 165 2.42 -4.03 10.06
C THR A 165 2.62 -2.52 10.21
N SER A 166 2.04 -1.70 9.32
CA SER A 166 2.05 -0.23 9.41
C SER A 166 1.42 0.34 10.70
N THR A 167 0.81 -0.49 11.55
CA THR A 167 0.26 -0.06 12.87
C THR A 167 1.28 0.61 13.80
N LEU A 168 2.58 0.27 13.69
CA LEU A 168 3.66 0.91 14.47
C LEU A 168 4.49 1.89 13.61
N GLU A 169 4.10 2.12 12.36
CA GLU A 169 4.77 3.09 11.48
C GLU A 169 4.50 4.51 11.98
N LEU A 170 3.23 4.80 12.28
CA LEU A 170 2.71 6.09 12.73
C LEU A 170 3.03 6.37 14.20
N GLY A 171 3.47 7.60 14.48
CA GLY A 171 4.13 8.22 15.64
C GLY A 171 3.52 8.05 17.02
N ILE A 172 2.96 6.88 17.32
CA ILE A 172 2.75 6.44 18.68
C ILE A 172 4.08 6.50 19.42
N ASP A 173 4.03 7.07 20.62
CA ASP A 173 5.11 6.99 21.57
C ASP A 173 5.22 5.53 21.99
N ILE A 174 6.35 4.88 21.69
CA ILE A 174 6.68 3.49 22.03
C ILE A 174 8.12 3.40 22.55
N GLY A 175 8.65 4.50 23.09
CA GLY A 175 10.03 4.52 23.57
C GLY A 175 11.09 4.67 22.47
N ASP A 176 12.31 4.22 22.80
CA ASP A 176 13.52 4.35 21.98
C ASP A 176 13.84 3.01 21.31
N VAL A 177 13.62 2.93 20.01
CA VAL A 177 13.86 1.71 19.23
C VAL A 177 15.34 1.67 18.82
N THR A 178 15.99 0.53 19.03
CA THR A 178 17.40 0.33 18.69
C THR A 178 17.55 0.01 17.20
N CYS A 179 16.77 -0.92 16.67
CA CYS A 179 16.84 -1.35 15.28
C CYS A 179 15.46 -1.50 14.64
N VAL A 180 15.40 -1.19 13.34
CA VAL A 180 14.24 -1.42 12.49
C VAL A 180 14.59 -2.55 11.51
N GLY A 181 13.85 -3.65 11.59
CA GLY A 181 13.83 -4.72 10.61
C GLY A 181 12.77 -4.46 9.55
N GLN A 182 13.06 -4.75 8.28
CA GLN A 182 12.11 -4.67 7.17
C GLN A 182 12.13 -5.99 6.40
N ILE A 183 11.01 -6.71 6.38
CA ILE A 183 10.89 -7.96 5.63
C ILE A 183 10.24 -7.66 4.28
N GLY A 184 10.90 -8.10 3.21
CA GLY A 184 10.53 -7.82 1.82
C GLY A 184 10.92 -6.40 1.38
N ALA A 185 10.71 -6.14 0.08
CA ALA A 185 10.92 -4.83 -0.50
C ALA A 185 9.70 -3.93 -0.27
N PRO A 186 9.87 -2.73 0.32
CA PRO A 186 8.77 -1.79 0.52
C PRO A 186 8.27 -1.25 -0.83
N PHE A 187 7.08 -0.65 -0.81
CA PHE A 187 6.44 -0.02 -1.98
C PHE A 187 6.49 1.51 -1.94
N SER A 188 6.93 2.10 -0.82
CA SER A 188 7.08 3.55 -0.65
C SER A 188 8.34 3.90 0.15
N VAL A 189 9.12 4.83 -0.38
CA VAL A 189 10.28 5.44 0.28
C VAL A 189 9.82 6.28 1.49
N ALA A 190 8.70 6.99 1.37
CA ALA A 190 8.14 7.75 2.49
C ALA A 190 7.81 6.86 3.69
N SER A 191 7.27 5.65 3.43
CA SER A 191 6.98 4.66 4.48
C SER A 191 8.27 4.10 5.09
N LEU A 192 9.27 3.76 4.26
CA LEU A 192 10.56 3.28 4.73
C LEU A 192 11.28 4.32 5.61
N ARG A 193 11.24 5.60 5.23
CA ARG A 193 11.81 6.71 6.00
C ARG A 193 11.13 6.89 7.36
N GLN A 194 9.82 6.68 7.45
CA GLN A 194 9.08 6.75 8.72
C GLN A 194 9.50 5.63 9.66
N ARG A 195 9.60 4.41 9.11
CA ARG A 195 10.06 3.23 9.85
C ARG A 195 11.47 3.46 10.36
N LEU A 196 12.39 3.92 9.53
CA LEU A 196 13.75 4.27 9.93
C LEU A 196 13.77 5.35 11.02
N GLY A 197 12.93 6.38 10.92
CA GLY A 197 12.77 7.43 11.94
C GLY A 197 12.24 6.94 13.30
N ARG A 198 11.95 5.64 13.44
CA ARG A 198 11.69 5.01 14.74
C ARG A 198 12.96 4.65 15.49
N SER A 199 14.04 4.32 14.79
CA SER A 199 15.34 4.06 15.42
C SER A 199 16.19 5.33 15.52
N GLY A 200 17.15 5.33 16.44
CA GLY A 200 18.13 6.42 16.57
C GLY A 200 17.54 7.76 17.03
N ARG A 201 16.46 7.76 17.83
CA ARG A 201 15.80 9.00 18.29
C ARG A 201 16.62 9.77 19.32
N ARG A 202 17.53 9.11 20.04
CA ARG A 202 18.37 9.74 21.07
C ARG A 202 19.71 10.22 20.50
N PRO A 203 20.24 11.36 20.98
CA PRO A 203 21.56 11.84 20.59
C PRO A 203 22.65 10.78 20.78
N GLY A 204 23.49 10.59 19.76
CA GLY A 204 24.61 9.64 19.78
C GLY A 204 24.22 8.17 19.58
N LYS A 205 22.96 7.85 19.30
CA LYS A 205 22.54 6.51 18.88
C LYS A 205 22.40 6.45 17.35
N PRO A 206 22.95 5.42 16.68
CA PRO A 206 22.76 5.27 15.25
C PRO A 206 21.31 4.90 14.93
N ALA A 207 20.83 5.32 13.76
CA ALA A 207 19.61 4.78 13.17
C ALA A 207 19.98 3.48 12.43
N ILE A 208 19.46 2.34 12.89
CA ILE A 208 19.80 1.02 12.33
C ILE A 208 18.61 0.50 11.51
N LEU A 209 18.87 0.14 10.24
CA LEU A 209 17.95 -0.56 9.34
C LEU A 209 18.55 -1.89 8.89
N ARG A 210 17.81 -2.97 9.12
CA ARG A 210 18.10 -4.31 8.58
C ARG A 210 16.96 -4.74 7.67
N GLN A 211 17.22 -4.83 6.38
CA GLN A 211 16.25 -5.26 5.40
C GLN A 211 16.55 -6.68 4.93
N TYR A 212 15.51 -7.47 4.67
CA TYR A 212 15.57 -8.87 4.28
C TYR A 212 14.77 -9.07 3.01
N THR A 213 15.38 -9.62 1.95
CA THR A 213 14.69 -9.98 0.71
C THR A 213 14.78 -11.49 0.50
N VAL A 214 13.66 -12.09 0.08
CA VAL A 214 13.58 -13.51 -0.27
C VAL A 214 13.32 -13.59 -1.76
N GLU A 215 14.20 -14.27 -2.49
CA GLU A 215 14.09 -14.51 -3.92
C GLU A 215 13.91 -16.00 -4.19
N ALA A 216 13.24 -16.35 -5.30
CA ALA A 216 13.05 -17.74 -5.68
C ALA A 216 14.39 -18.41 -6.04
N LYS A 217 14.56 -19.71 -5.81
CA LYS A 217 15.69 -20.43 -6.40
C LYS A 217 15.50 -20.50 -7.92
N LEU A 218 16.54 -20.16 -8.68
CA LEU A 218 16.45 -20.23 -10.14
C LEU A 218 16.59 -21.68 -10.61
N THR A 219 15.72 -22.06 -11.52
CA THR A 219 15.75 -23.29 -12.29
C THR A 219 15.79 -22.95 -13.78
N PRO A 220 16.11 -23.90 -14.68
CA PRO A 220 16.07 -23.67 -16.12
C PRO A 220 14.70 -23.18 -16.62
N THR A 221 13.62 -23.46 -15.89
CA THR A 221 12.25 -23.05 -16.20
C THR A 221 11.75 -21.86 -15.39
N SER A 222 12.60 -21.20 -14.60
CA SER A 222 12.22 -19.97 -13.91
C SER A 222 11.77 -18.91 -14.91
N ASN A 223 10.66 -18.24 -14.58
CA ASN A 223 10.14 -17.13 -15.38
C ASN A 223 11.10 -15.94 -15.37
N PHE A 224 10.88 -14.98 -16.26
CA PHE A 224 11.76 -13.82 -16.39
C PHE A 224 11.80 -12.97 -15.10
N SER A 225 10.66 -12.82 -14.42
CA SER A 225 10.56 -11.96 -13.23
C SER A 225 11.40 -12.48 -12.05
N ASP A 226 11.44 -13.80 -11.87
CA ASP A 226 12.30 -14.46 -10.87
C ASP A 226 13.79 -14.29 -11.21
N ARG A 227 14.14 -14.37 -12.51
CA ARG A 227 15.53 -14.17 -13.00
C ARG A 227 16.03 -12.75 -12.81
N LEU A 228 15.14 -11.76 -12.92
CA LEU A 228 15.47 -10.36 -12.72
C LEU A 228 15.53 -9.94 -11.24
N ARG A 229 15.18 -10.83 -10.29
CA ARG A 229 15.23 -10.55 -8.84
C ARG A 229 14.54 -9.24 -8.48
N LEU A 230 13.35 -8.99 -9.06
CA LEU A 230 12.71 -7.66 -9.00
C LEU A 230 12.49 -7.18 -7.55
N GLY A 231 12.25 -8.08 -6.60
CA GLY A 231 12.15 -7.74 -5.18
C GLY A 231 13.45 -7.17 -4.62
N MET A 232 14.58 -7.83 -4.84
CA MET A 232 15.92 -7.39 -4.49
C MET A 232 16.25 -6.03 -5.14
N VAL A 233 16.00 -5.90 -6.44
CA VAL A 233 16.26 -4.66 -7.19
C VAL A 233 15.42 -3.51 -6.65
N ARG A 234 14.13 -3.74 -6.36
CA ARG A 234 13.25 -2.75 -5.72
C ARG A 234 13.76 -2.36 -4.34
N ALA A 235 14.20 -3.31 -3.52
CA ALA A 235 14.76 -3.02 -2.20
C ALA A 235 15.97 -2.09 -2.28
N ILE A 236 16.90 -2.35 -3.21
CA ILE A 236 18.06 -1.51 -3.45
C ILE A 236 17.62 -0.11 -3.90
N ALA A 237 16.70 -0.03 -4.86
CA ALA A 237 16.20 1.25 -5.37
C ALA A 237 15.55 2.11 -4.27
N MET A 238 14.74 1.50 -3.41
CA MET A 238 14.10 2.17 -2.27
C MET A 238 15.13 2.70 -1.25
N ILE A 239 16.17 1.92 -0.94
CA ILE A 239 17.25 2.34 -0.03
C ILE A 239 18.05 3.49 -0.65
N GLU A 240 18.42 3.41 -1.92
CA GLU A 240 19.20 4.48 -2.56
C GLU A 240 18.40 5.79 -2.67
N LEU A 241 17.09 5.72 -2.93
CA LEU A 241 16.22 6.90 -2.91
C LEU A 241 16.01 7.46 -1.49
N LEU A 242 15.94 6.58 -0.48
CA LEU A 242 15.93 6.99 0.93
C LEU A 242 17.21 7.75 1.29
N LEU A 243 18.37 7.25 0.87
CA LEU A 243 19.67 7.89 1.09
C LEU A 243 19.78 9.27 0.41
N GLU A 244 19.09 9.46 -0.71
CA GLU A 244 18.97 10.75 -1.39
C GLU A 244 17.96 11.70 -0.74
N GLY A 245 17.22 11.24 0.27
CA GLY A 245 16.16 12.02 0.91
C GLY A 245 14.91 12.20 0.05
N TRP A 246 14.78 11.46 -1.06
CA TRP A 246 13.61 11.53 -1.93
C TRP A 246 12.42 10.75 -1.33
N CYS A 247 11.19 11.22 -1.59
CA CYS A 247 9.95 10.53 -1.25
C CYS A 247 8.94 10.76 -2.37
N GLU A 248 7.97 9.85 -2.51
CA GLU A 248 6.92 9.96 -3.51
C GLU A 248 6.10 11.26 -3.30
N PRO A 249 5.78 12.01 -4.38
CA PRO A 249 4.83 13.10 -4.30
C PRO A 249 3.38 12.57 -4.20
N PRO A 250 2.47 13.30 -3.52
CA PRO A 250 1.04 13.02 -3.49
C PRO A 250 0.37 13.24 -4.86
N GLN A 251 -0.69 12.50 -5.14
CA GLN A 251 -1.53 12.63 -6.33
C GLN A 251 -2.41 13.89 -6.26
N ARG A 252 -2.14 14.89 -7.12
CA ARG A 252 -2.87 16.19 -7.10
C ARG A 252 -4.18 16.19 -7.90
N GLU A 253 -4.33 15.24 -8.82
CA GLU A 253 -5.39 15.23 -9.84
C GLU A 253 -6.53 14.25 -9.54
N ALA A 254 -6.40 13.46 -8.47
CA ALA A 254 -7.40 12.49 -8.07
C ALA A 254 -8.74 13.17 -7.71
N LEU A 255 -9.83 12.62 -8.27
CA LEU A 255 -11.19 13.14 -8.05
C LEU A 255 -11.76 12.76 -6.69
N HIS A 256 -11.37 11.58 -6.16
CA HIS A 256 -11.82 11.03 -4.89
C HIS A 256 -13.34 10.96 -4.76
N LEU A 257 -14.02 10.47 -5.80
CA LEU A 257 -15.49 10.49 -5.87
C LEU A 257 -16.15 9.71 -4.74
N SER A 258 -15.56 8.60 -4.27
CA SER A 258 -16.04 7.89 -3.06
C SER A 258 -16.09 8.80 -1.84
N THR A 259 -14.99 9.53 -1.60
CA THR A 259 -14.89 10.44 -0.45
C THR A 259 -15.82 11.65 -0.65
N LEU A 260 -16.04 12.11 -1.89
CA LEU A 260 -17.02 13.14 -2.20
C LEU A 260 -18.44 12.69 -1.84
N VAL A 261 -18.84 11.47 -2.20
CA VAL A 261 -20.15 10.90 -1.82
C VAL A 261 -20.32 10.93 -0.30
N HIS A 262 -19.33 10.45 0.45
CA HIS A 262 -19.36 10.51 1.91
C HIS A 262 -19.55 11.95 2.42
N GLN A 263 -18.81 12.92 1.85
CA GLN A 263 -18.91 14.33 2.29
C GLN A 263 -20.23 14.99 1.90
N ILE A 264 -20.83 14.63 0.75
CA ILE A 264 -22.17 15.07 0.35
C ILE A 264 -23.19 14.67 1.42
N LEU A 265 -23.23 13.39 1.76
CA LEU A 265 -24.15 12.87 2.79
C LEU A 265 -23.89 13.50 4.15
N SER A 266 -22.62 13.68 4.52
CA SER A 266 -22.22 14.32 5.77
C SER A 266 -22.72 15.77 5.90
N VAL A 267 -22.68 16.55 4.82
CA VAL A 267 -23.12 17.95 4.83
C VAL A 267 -24.65 18.05 4.83
N ILE A 268 -25.34 17.16 4.10
CA ILE A 268 -26.81 17.09 4.15
C ILE A 268 -27.26 16.76 5.58
N ALA A 269 -26.65 15.75 6.20
CA ALA A 269 -26.93 15.34 7.58
C ALA A 269 -26.64 16.46 8.60
N GLU A 270 -25.49 17.13 8.48
CA GLU A 270 -25.12 18.27 9.33
C GLU A 270 -26.17 19.38 9.34
N ARG A 271 -26.81 19.63 8.20
CA ARG A 271 -27.66 20.82 7.98
C ARG A 271 -29.15 20.51 7.96
N GLY A 272 -29.54 19.24 7.99
CA GLY A 272 -30.92 18.79 7.77
C GLY A 272 -31.44 19.06 6.36
N GLY A 273 -30.55 19.35 5.41
CA GLY A 273 -30.89 19.68 4.03
C GLY A 273 -30.07 20.85 3.46
N ILE A 274 -29.78 20.81 2.16
CA ILE A 274 -28.97 21.85 1.50
C ILE A 274 -29.29 21.94 -0.01
N ARG A 275 -29.18 23.14 -0.59
CA ARG A 275 -29.29 23.30 -2.05
C ARG A 275 -28.00 22.88 -2.76
N ALA A 276 -28.12 22.24 -3.92
CA ALA A 276 -26.97 21.76 -4.71
C ALA A 276 -25.86 22.81 -4.93
N ARG A 277 -26.24 24.07 -5.22
CA ARG A 277 -25.27 25.18 -5.39
C ARG A 277 -24.46 25.46 -4.12
N GLN A 278 -25.12 25.45 -2.96
CA GLN A 278 -24.43 25.68 -1.68
C GLN A 278 -23.51 24.51 -1.35
N LEU A 279 -23.97 23.28 -1.61
CA LEU A 279 -23.17 22.07 -1.40
C LEU A 279 -21.92 22.05 -2.27
N TYR A 280 -22.04 22.39 -3.57
CA TYR A 280 -20.91 22.54 -4.49
C TYR A 280 -19.92 23.61 -4.02
N GLY A 281 -20.43 24.75 -3.53
CA GLY A 281 -19.59 25.81 -2.97
C GLY A 281 -18.75 25.34 -1.77
N ILE A 282 -19.36 24.58 -0.86
CA ILE A 282 -18.69 24.05 0.33
C ILE A 282 -17.63 22.99 -0.05
N LEU A 283 -17.99 22.03 -0.92
CA LEU A 283 -17.16 20.84 -1.17
C LEU A 283 -16.14 21.04 -2.30
N CYS A 284 -16.54 21.65 -3.41
CA CYS A 284 -15.72 21.73 -4.63
C CYS A 284 -15.03 23.09 -4.79
N GLN A 285 -15.70 24.21 -4.45
CA GLN A 285 -15.08 25.54 -4.60
C GLN A 285 -14.13 25.87 -3.44
N ILE A 286 -14.63 25.80 -2.21
CA ILE A 286 -13.85 26.10 -1.01
C ILE A 286 -13.13 24.84 -0.50
N GLY A 287 -13.81 23.70 -0.58
CA GLY A 287 -13.37 22.41 -0.07
C GLY A 287 -12.27 21.73 -0.90
N PRO A 288 -11.97 20.46 -0.56
CA PRO A 288 -10.84 19.75 -1.16
C PRO A 288 -11.10 19.21 -2.57
N PHE A 289 -12.34 19.13 -3.04
CA PHE A 289 -12.72 18.48 -4.31
C PHE A 289 -12.64 19.44 -5.51
N ARG A 290 -11.51 20.16 -5.64
CA ARG A 290 -11.36 21.24 -6.64
C ARG A 290 -11.31 20.75 -8.09
N GLN A 291 -10.95 19.48 -8.29
CA GLN A 291 -10.93 18.85 -9.62
C GLN A 291 -12.32 18.46 -10.10
N VAL A 292 -13.34 18.49 -9.23
CA VAL A 292 -14.71 18.14 -9.57
C VAL A 292 -15.43 19.39 -10.07
N ASP A 293 -15.64 19.46 -11.38
CA ASP A 293 -16.41 20.54 -12.00
C ASP A 293 -17.92 20.44 -11.69
N THR A 294 -18.67 21.45 -12.12
CA THR A 294 -20.11 21.52 -11.84
C THR A 294 -20.90 20.39 -12.50
N GLN A 295 -20.52 19.98 -13.71
CA GLN A 295 -21.24 18.94 -14.43
C GLN A 295 -21.01 17.58 -13.78
N LEU A 296 -19.75 17.24 -13.48
CA LEU A 296 -19.38 16.02 -12.77
C LEU A 296 -20.05 15.95 -11.40
N PHE A 297 -20.10 17.07 -10.67
CA PHE A 297 -20.80 17.14 -9.38
C PHE A 297 -22.30 16.84 -9.52
N LEU A 298 -22.96 17.39 -10.56
CA LEU A 298 -24.37 17.11 -10.83
C LEU A 298 -24.58 15.64 -11.22
N ASP A 299 -23.66 15.05 -11.98
CA ASP A 299 -23.72 13.63 -12.34
C ASP A 299 -23.59 12.73 -11.10
N VAL A 300 -22.73 13.08 -10.14
CA VAL A 300 -22.66 12.41 -8.83
C VAL A 300 -24.00 12.54 -8.09
N LEU A 301 -24.57 13.75 -7.98
CA LEU A 301 -25.86 13.93 -7.30
C LEU A 301 -26.98 13.12 -7.97
N ARG A 302 -27.02 13.05 -9.30
CA ARG A 302 -27.99 12.23 -10.03
C ARG A 302 -27.81 10.75 -9.71
N ALA A 303 -26.58 10.25 -9.68
CA ALA A 303 -26.29 8.86 -9.31
C ALA A 303 -26.80 8.53 -7.89
N LEU A 304 -26.54 9.41 -6.92
CA LEU A 304 -26.99 9.23 -5.54
C LEU A 304 -28.51 9.30 -5.36
N GLY A 305 -29.20 10.00 -6.25
CA GLY A 305 -30.64 10.19 -6.24
C GLY A 305 -31.44 9.18 -7.09
N GLN A 306 -30.78 8.23 -7.76
CA GLN A 306 -31.48 7.17 -8.49
C GLN A 306 -32.34 6.36 -7.50
N PRO A 307 -33.59 5.99 -7.84
CA PRO A 307 -34.50 5.27 -6.93
C PRO A 307 -33.92 4.00 -6.26
N GLU A 308 -32.99 3.35 -6.94
CA GLU A 308 -32.33 2.10 -6.58
C GLU A 308 -31.20 2.34 -5.58
N VAL A 309 -30.56 3.52 -5.68
CA VAL A 309 -29.51 3.98 -4.78
C VAL A 309 -30.12 4.68 -3.56
N ALA A 310 -31.06 5.61 -3.78
CA ALA A 310 -31.86 6.32 -2.79
C ALA A 310 -31.06 6.90 -1.61
N LEU A 311 -29.83 7.39 -1.88
CA LEU A 311 -28.97 7.99 -0.86
C LEU A 311 -29.35 9.45 -0.61
N ILE A 312 -29.80 10.16 -1.63
CA ILE A 312 -30.34 11.51 -1.50
C ILE A 312 -31.70 11.59 -2.19
N GLU A 313 -32.52 12.55 -1.77
CA GLU A 313 -33.74 12.93 -2.46
C GLU A 313 -33.82 14.45 -2.61
N GLN A 314 -34.66 14.92 -3.53
CA GLN A 314 -34.86 16.35 -3.75
C GLN A 314 -36.31 16.74 -3.50
N ALA A 315 -36.50 17.68 -2.57
CA ALA A 315 -37.80 18.27 -2.30
C ALA A 315 -38.23 19.19 -3.46
N ARG A 316 -39.54 19.51 -3.51
CA ARG A 316 -40.13 20.32 -4.60
C ARG A 316 -39.52 21.71 -4.75
N ASP A 317 -38.99 22.28 -3.67
CA ASP A 317 -38.33 23.59 -3.64
C ASP A 317 -36.83 23.53 -4.02
N GLY A 318 -36.34 22.34 -4.40
CA GLY A 318 -34.97 22.08 -4.81
C GLY A 318 -34.00 21.77 -3.67
N LEU A 319 -34.48 21.65 -2.43
CA LEU A 319 -33.67 21.26 -1.28
C LEU A 319 -33.28 19.77 -1.39
N LEU A 320 -31.99 19.45 -1.25
CA LEU A 320 -31.51 18.07 -1.17
C LEU A 320 -31.60 17.60 0.29
N LEU A 321 -32.15 16.41 0.48
CA LEU A 321 -32.32 15.70 1.75
C LEU A 321 -31.66 14.31 1.66
N LEU A 322 -31.49 13.64 2.80
CA LEU A 322 -31.11 12.23 2.79
C LEU A 322 -32.30 11.42 2.28
N GLY A 323 -32.03 10.48 1.37
CA GLY A 323 -33.03 9.49 0.97
C GLY A 323 -33.08 8.34 1.99
N ALA A 324 -34.03 7.42 1.80
CA ALA A 324 -34.26 6.30 2.74
C ALA A 324 -33.02 5.42 2.99
N ASN A 325 -32.17 5.20 1.97
CA ASN A 325 -30.91 4.47 2.16
C ASN A 325 -29.81 5.38 2.74
N GLY A 326 -29.84 6.68 2.44
CA GLY A 326 -28.92 7.67 2.97
C GLY A 326 -29.05 7.84 4.48
N GLU A 327 -30.27 7.89 5.01
CA GLU A 327 -30.52 7.96 6.45
C GLU A 327 -29.94 6.74 7.18
N LYS A 328 -30.30 5.53 6.73
CA LYS A 328 -29.77 4.27 7.29
C LYS A 328 -28.25 4.21 7.27
N LEU A 329 -27.65 4.66 6.16
CA LEU A 329 -26.22 4.66 5.98
C LEU A 329 -25.54 5.62 6.96
N VAL A 330 -26.02 6.86 7.07
CA VAL A 330 -25.45 7.90 7.94
C VAL A 330 -25.60 7.58 9.43
N GLU A 331 -26.70 6.94 9.82
CA GLU A 331 -26.95 6.51 11.22
C GLU A 331 -26.05 5.35 11.66
N HIS A 332 -25.52 4.58 10.71
CA HIS A 332 -24.68 3.42 11.02
C HIS A 332 -23.25 3.84 11.39
N TYR A 333 -22.70 3.28 12.47
CA TYR A 333 -21.36 3.63 12.98
C TYR A 333 -20.24 3.44 11.94
N SER A 334 -20.43 2.55 10.97
CA SER A 334 -19.43 2.34 9.92
C SER A 334 -19.30 3.57 9.01
N PHE A 335 -20.31 4.45 8.93
CA PHE A 335 -20.29 5.63 8.06
C PHE A 335 -19.09 6.54 8.30
N TYR A 336 -18.67 6.70 9.56
CA TYR A 336 -17.56 7.60 9.92
C TYR A 336 -16.22 7.28 9.24
N ALA A 337 -16.00 6.02 8.85
CA ALA A 337 -14.82 5.61 8.10
C ALA A 337 -15.06 5.78 6.59
N VAL A 338 -14.13 6.44 5.89
CA VAL A 338 -14.20 6.62 4.42
C VAL A 338 -13.64 5.45 3.63
N PHE A 339 -12.83 4.60 4.27
CA PHE A 339 -12.17 3.44 3.65
C PHE A 339 -12.96 2.15 3.91
N GLN A 340 -12.78 1.16 3.04
CA GLN A 340 -13.39 -0.16 3.23
C GLN A 340 -12.80 -0.87 4.46
N THR A 341 -13.67 -1.43 5.28
CA THR A 341 -13.30 -2.34 6.37
C THR A 341 -13.83 -3.72 6.02
N PRO A 342 -12.98 -4.76 5.91
CA PRO A 342 -13.46 -6.11 5.64
C PRO A 342 -14.42 -6.57 6.74
N GLU A 343 -15.31 -7.50 6.41
CA GLU A 343 -16.08 -8.18 7.46
C GLU A 343 -15.16 -9.11 8.23
N GLU A 344 -15.03 -8.87 9.53
CA GLU A 344 -14.14 -9.65 10.40
C GLU A 344 -14.94 -10.40 11.47
N TYR A 345 -14.50 -11.62 11.80
CA TYR A 345 -15.05 -12.43 12.89
C TYR A 345 -14.15 -12.35 14.10
N ARG A 346 -14.73 -12.32 15.29
CA ARG A 346 -13.98 -12.32 16.55
C ARG A 346 -13.44 -13.71 16.85
N LEU A 347 -12.15 -13.81 17.12
CA LEU A 347 -11.50 -15.04 17.58
C LEU A 347 -11.49 -15.07 19.10
N ILE A 348 -12.09 -16.11 19.68
CA ILE A 348 -12.23 -16.27 21.14
C ILE A 348 -11.61 -17.59 21.57
N SER A 349 -10.79 -17.56 22.61
CA SER A 349 -10.25 -18.76 23.27
C SER A 349 -10.48 -18.70 24.77
N GLY A 350 -11.14 -19.70 25.35
CA GLY A 350 -11.40 -19.77 26.79
C GLY A 350 -12.12 -18.53 27.35
N GLY A 351 -13.01 -17.91 26.56
CA GLY A 351 -13.73 -16.68 26.93
C GLY A 351 -12.94 -15.38 26.76
N LYS A 352 -11.67 -15.45 26.34
CA LYS A 352 -10.84 -14.28 26.03
C LYS A 352 -10.84 -14.00 24.53
N GLU A 353 -11.08 -12.74 24.17
CA GLU A 353 -10.95 -12.27 22.79
C GLU A 353 -9.47 -12.11 22.40
N LEU A 354 -9.05 -12.81 21.35
CA LEU A 354 -7.70 -12.73 20.79
C LEU A 354 -7.59 -11.58 19.78
N GLY A 355 -8.69 -11.29 19.08
CA GLY A 355 -8.75 -10.30 18.02
C GLY A 355 -9.81 -10.65 17.00
N THR A 356 -9.63 -10.19 15.76
CA THR A 356 -10.53 -10.38 14.64
C THR A 356 -9.81 -11.02 13.44
N LEU A 357 -10.54 -11.68 12.55
CA LEU A 357 -10.00 -12.26 11.32
C LEU A 357 -10.96 -11.98 10.16
N PRO A 358 -10.48 -11.45 9.01
CA PRO A 358 -11.34 -11.29 7.84
C PRO A 358 -11.76 -12.66 7.29
N ILE A 359 -13.01 -12.81 6.89
CA ILE A 359 -13.49 -14.03 6.20
C ILE A 359 -13.36 -13.88 4.70
N ASP A 360 -12.13 -13.61 4.26
CA ASP A 360 -11.82 -13.72 2.83
C ASP A 360 -11.78 -15.21 2.41
N ASN A 361 -11.65 -16.14 3.39
CA ASN A 361 -11.58 -17.58 3.19
C ASN A 361 -12.58 -18.35 4.06
N MET A 362 -13.08 -19.49 3.56
CA MET A 362 -13.94 -20.39 4.33
C MET A 362 -13.17 -21.00 5.50
N ILE A 363 -13.68 -20.80 6.72
CA ILE A 363 -13.13 -21.36 7.96
C ILE A 363 -14.10 -22.42 8.47
N ALA A 364 -13.57 -23.59 8.84
CA ALA A 364 -14.36 -24.71 9.34
C ALA A 364 -13.78 -25.27 10.65
N PRO A 365 -14.62 -25.84 11.52
CA PRO A 365 -14.17 -26.65 12.65
C PRO A 365 -13.15 -27.72 12.22
N GLY A 366 -12.10 -27.90 13.02
CA GLY A 366 -10.99 -28.82 12.73
C GLY A 366 -9.81 -28.17 11.99
N MET A 367 -9.96 -26.96 11.45
CA MET A 367 -8.85 -26.23 10.82
C MET A 367 -7.84 -25.73 11.86
N LEU A 368 -6.57 -25.72 11.48
CA LEU A 368 -5.47 -25.18 12.28
C LEU A 368 -5.13 -23.77 11.80
N LEU A 369 -4.95 -22.82 12.72
CA LEU A 369 -4.59 -21.44 12.40
C LEU A 369 -3.40 -20.93 13.22
N ILE A 370 -2.68 -19.94 12.69
CA ILE A 370 -1.73 -19.12 13.45
C ILE A 370 -2.34 -17.74 13.67
N PHE A 371 -2.39 -17.29 14.93
CA PHE A 371 -2.85 -15.95 15.30
C PHE A 371 -2.25 -15.50 16.63
N SER A 372 -1.90 -14.21 16.75
CA SER A 372 -1.15 -13.67 17.89
C SER A 372 0.17 -14.43 18.15
N GLY A 373 0.82 -14.91 17.08
CA GLY A 373 2.08 -15.65 17.10
C GLY A 373 1.97 -16.97 17.85
N ARG A 374 0.76 -17.56 17.87
CA ARG A 374 0.42 -18.81 18.54
C ARG A 374 -0.43 -19.68 17.63
N ARG A 375 -0.45 -20.98 17.91
CA ARG A 375 -1.13 -22.00 17.10
C ARG A 375 -2.44 -22.40 17.75
N TRP A 376 -3.51 -22.44 16.96
CA TRP A 376 -4.86 -22.69 17.42
C TRP A 376 -5.58 -23.70 16.53
N LEU A 377 -6.52 -24.44 17.12
CA LEU A 377 -7.49 -25.33 16.45
C LEU A 377 -8.86 -24.66 16.51
N VAL A 378 -9.50 -24.49 15.35
CA VAL A 378 -10.88 -24.02 15.26
C VAL A 378 -11.81 -25.10 15.81
N GLN A 379 -12.54 -24.78 16.87
CA GLN A 379 -13.51 -25.68 17.49
C GLN A 379 -14.90 -25.47 16.89
N GLU A 380 -15.29 -24.21 16.71
CA GLU A 380 -16.63 -23.84 16.27
C GLU A 380 -16.60 -22.49 15.55
N VAL A 381 -17.45 -22.34 14.53
CA VAL A 381 -17.68 -21.10 13.79
C VAL A 381 -19.14 -20.74 13.96
N LEU A 382 -19.41 -19.60 14.61
CA LEU A 382 -20.73 -19.07 14.89
C LEU A 382 -21.01 -17.89 13.96
N ASP A 383 -21.48 -18.18 12.73
CA ASP A 383 -21.66 -17.17 11.67
C ASP A 383 -22.63 -16.04 12.06
N ARG A 384 -23.73 -16.39 12.74
CA ARG A 384 -24.72 -15.41 13.20
C ARG A 384 -24.13 -14.39 14.17
N ASP A 385 -23.24 -14.84 15.04
CA ASP A 385 -22.62 -14.02 16.08
C ASP A 385 -21.27 -13.43 15.62
N ARG A 386 -20.81 -13.79 14.42
CA ARG A 386 -19.50 -13.47 13.85
C ARG A 386 -18.36 -13.83 14.81
N VAL A 387 -18.40 -15.05 15.36
CA VAL A 387 -17.43 -15.55 16.36
C VAL A 387 -16.81 -16.86 15.88
N ILE A 388 -15.49 -17.00 16.07
CA ILE A 388 -14.73 -18.23 15.87
C ILE A 388 -14.14 -18.64 17.21
N MET A 389 -14.55 -19.81 17.71
CA MET A 389 -14.05 -20.39 18.95
C MET A 389 -12.82 -21.25 18.66
N VAL A 390 -11.72 -21.01 19.39
CA VAL A 390 -10.44 -21.68 19.13
C VAL A 390 -9.80 -22.21 20.41
N ALA A 391 -9.08 -23.33 20.31
CA ALA A 391 -8.31 -23.94 21.39
C ALA A 391 -6.81 -24.05 21.03
N PRO A 392 -5.87 -24.04 22.01
CA PRO A 392 -4.45 -24.18 21.72
C PRO A 392 -4.10 -25.46 20.93
N ALA A 393 -3.19 -25.35 19.96
CA ALA A 393 -2.77 -26.46 19.11
C ALA A 393 -1.24 -26.57 18.98
N LYS A 394 -0.74 -27.71 18.47
CA LYS A 394 0.70 -27.95 18.22
C LYS A 394 1.17 -27.48 16.84
N ALA A 395 0.24 -27.40 15.87
CA ALA A 395 0.49 -26.98 14.50
C ALA A 395 -0.51 -25.87 14.11
N GLY A 396 -0.18 -25.08 13.10
CA GLY A 396 -0.99 -23.93 12.66
C GLY A 396 -0.69 -23.59 11.20
N VAL A 397 -1.71 -23.15 10.46
CA VAL A 397 -1.54 -22.58 9.11
C VAL A 397 -1.80 -21.07 9.21
N PRO A 398 -0.90 -20.21 8.71
CA PRO A 398 -1.11 -18.78 8.77
C PRO A 398 -2.27 -18.38 7.84
N PRO A 399 -3.27 -17.63 8.32
CA PRO A 399 -4.40 -17.24 7.49
C PRO A 399 -3.92 -16.33 6.35
N ILE A 400 -4.56 -16.47 5.18
CA ILE A 400 -4.34 -15.54 4.07
C ILE A 400 -5.07 -14.26 4.43
N PHE A 401 -4.37 -13.14 4.33
CA PHE A 401 -4.96 -11.83 4.48
C PHE A 401 -4.94 -11.15 3.11
N GLY A 402 -6.06 -10.57 2.69
CA GLY A 402 -6.09 -9.67 1.55
C GLY A 402 -5.24 -8.40 1.78
N GLY A 403 -4.84 -7.74 0.70
CA GLY A 403 -4.16 -6.46 0.74
C GLY A 403 -3.64 -6.03 -0.64
N ASP A 404 -3.75 -4.74 -0.93
CA ASP A 404 -3.10 -4.14 -2.10
C ASP A 404 -1.64 -3.83 -1.72
N PRO A 405 -0.62 -4.36 -2.44
CA PRO A 405 0.79 -4.03 -2.21
C PRO A 405 1.07 -2.52 -2.34
N GLY A 406 0.20 -1.78 -3.03
CA GLY A 406 0.37 -0.35 -3.27
C GLY A 406 1.11 -0.06 -4.58
N ASN A 407 1.00 1.17 -5.04
CA ASN A 407 1.60 1.61 -6.31
C ASN A 407 3.06 2.01 -6.14
N ILE A 408 3.88 1.69 -7.14
CA ILE A 408 5.28 2.13 -7.24
C ILE A 408 5.35 3.34 -8.17
N HIS A 409 6.03 4.39 -7.72
CA HIS A 409 6.19 5.64 -8.48
C HIS A 409 7.24 5.50 -9.59
N ASP A 410 7.09 6.26 -10.70
CA ASP A 410 7.99 6.25 -11.87
C ASP A 410 9.47 6.34 -11.49
N ARG A 411 9.83 7.28 -10.63
CA ARG A 411 11.22 7.48 -10.15
C ARG A 411 11.81 6.27 -9.41
N VAL A 412 10.99 5.44 -8.77
CA VAL A 412 11.47 4.18 -8.16
C VAL A 412 11.83 3.20 -9.26
N ILE A 413 10.98 3.06 -10.28
CA ILE A 413 11.25 2.18 -11.42
C ILE A 413 12.47 2.68 -12.20
N GLU A 414 12.59 3.98 -12.45
CA GLU A 414 13.79 4.59 -13.03
C GLU A 414 15.06 4.18 -12.25
N ARG A 415 15.01 4.27 -10.91
CA ARG A 415 16.10 3.81 -10.07
C ARG A 415 16.36 2.29 -10.18
N MET A 416 15.32 1.47 -10.29
CA MET A 416 15.46 0.02 -10.51
C MET A 416 16.22 -0.27 -11.81
N PHE A 417 15.89 0.43 -12.90
CA PHE A 417 16.62 0.29 -14.16
C PHE A 417 18.08 0.76 -14.03
N HIS A 418 18.36 1.86 -13.32
CA HIS A 418 19.75 2.25 -13.02
C HIS A 418 20.52 1.19 -12.21
N VAL A 419 19.85 0.45 -11.32
CA VAL A 419 20.48 -0.66 -10.57
C VAL A 419 20.82 -1.84 -11.49
N LEU A 420 19.91 -2.18 -12.41
CA LEU A 420 20.06 -3.26 -13.40
C LEU A 420 21.11 -2.94 -14.48
N GLU A 421 21.12 -1.71 -14.99
CA GLU A 421 22.04 -1.24 -16.04
C GLU A 421 23.42 -0.85 -15.48
N GLY A 422 23.52 -0.60 -14.16
CA GLY A 422 24.73 -0.11 -13.50
C GLY A 422 25.68 -1.20 -13.02
N GLN A 423 26.86 -0.77 -12.55
CA GLN A 423 27.89 -1.64 -11.95
C GLN A 423 28.15 -1.34 -10.47
N LYS A 424 27.49 -0.31 -9.91
CA LYS A 424 27.67 0.07 -8.50
C LYS A 424 27.17 -1.05 -7.60
N CYS A 425 28.03 -1.55 -6.72
CA CYS A 425 27.65 -2.50 -5.68
C CYS A 425 27.55 -1.75 -4.33
N PRO A 426 26.35 -1.54 -3.78
CA PRO A 426 26.21 -0.84 -2.51
C PRO A 426 26.88 -1.60 -1.36
N ILE A 427 27.58 -0.87 -0.49
CA ILE A 427 28.36 -1.44 0.62
C ILE A 427 27.51 -2.11 1.72
N TYR A 428 26.20 -1.83 1.73
CA TYR A 428 25.27 -2.36 2.73
C TYR A 428 24.71 -3.75 2.35
N LEU A 429 25.06 -4.30 1.18
CA LEU A 429 24.64 -5.64 0.75
C LEU A 429 25.47 -6.71 1.45
N ASP A 430 24.82 -7.80 1.90
CA ASP A 430 25.55 -9.01 2.28
C ASP A 430 26.00 -9.84 1.05
N ALA A 431 26.78 -10.89 1.28
CA ALA A 431 27.36 -11.69 0.20
C ALA A 431 26.27 -12.29 -0.72
N THR A 432 25.22 -12.87 -0.14
CA THR A 432 24.09 -13.42 -0.90
C THR A 432 23.32 -12.34 -1.65
N ALA A 433 23.13 -11.16 -1.07
CA ALA A 433 22.54 -10.01 -1.76
C ALA A 433 23.36 -9.56 -2.98
N LEU A 434 24.69 -9.59 -2.89
CA LEU A 434 25.57 -9.27 -4.01
C LEU A 434 25.45 -10.31 -5.14
N GLU A 435 25.46 -11.59 -4.79
CA GLU A 435 25.26 -12.69 -5.75
C GLU A 435 23.92 -12.56 -6.50
N LEU A 436 22.83 -12.31 -5.76
CA LEU A 436 21.51 -12.11 -6.35
C LEU A 436 21.46 -10.86 -7.26
N LEU A 437 22.13 -9.76 -6.89
CA LEU A 437 22.21 -8.57 -7.73
C LEU A 437 22.99 -8.85 -9.03
N ASP A 438 24.10 -9.59 -8.94
CA ASP A 438 24.90 -9.96 -10.11
C ASP A 438 24.12 -10.91 -11.04
N GLU A 439 23.36 -11.87 -10.48
CA GLU A 439 22.42 -12.68 -11.25
C GLU A 439 21.38 -11.83 -11.96
N ALA A 440 20.77 -10.85 -11.27
CA ALA A 440 19.77 -9.97 -11.85
C ALA A 440 20.33 -9.18 -13.05
N ARG A 441 21.52 -8.61 -12.90
CA ARG A 441 22.21 -7.85 -13.96
C ARG A 441 22.61 -8.74 -15.13
N SER A 442 23.13 -9.93 -14.86
CA SER A 442 23.50 -10.89 -15.89
C SER A 442 22.28 -11.34 -16.71
N ASN A 443 21.18 -11.69 -16.04
CA ASN A 443 19.93 -12.05 -16.72
C ASN A 443 19.31 -10.86 -17.47
N PHE A 444 19.39 -9.65 -16.92
CA PHE A 444 18.94 -8.45 -17.61
C PHE A 444 19.74 -8.18 -18.89
N GLY A 445 21.08 -8.32 -18.85
CA GLY A 445 21.93 -8.19 -20.02
C GLY A 445 21.73 -9.29 -21.07
N GLN A 446 21.17 -10.44 -20.68
CA GLN A 446 20.77 -11.51 -21.59
C GLN A 446 19.41 -11.29 -22.24
N LEU A 447 18.56 -10.41 -21.67
CA LEU A 447 17.34 -9.97 -22.34
C LEU A 447 17.73 -9.07 -23.52
N GLN A 448 17.68 -9.66 -24.71
CA GLN A 448 17.96 -8.95 -25.96
C GLN A 448 16.77 -8.05 -26.29
N PHE A 449 16.81 -6.80 -25.82
CA PHE A 449 15.82 -5.79 -26.17
C PHE A 449 16.07 -5.28 -27.59
N ASP A 450 15.31 -5.82 -28.55
CA ASP A 450 15.35 -5.47 -29.96
C ASP A 450 14.03 -5.89 -30.65
N PRO A 451 13.24 -4.96 -31.24
CA PRO A 451 13.48 -3.51 -31.30
C PRO A 451 13.12 -2.79 -30.01
N GLY A 452 13.83 -1.69 -29.74
CA GLY A 452 13.54 -0.79 -28.62
C GLY A 452 13.68 -1.48 -27.26
N TRP A 453 12.61 -1.48 -26.48
CA TRP A 453 12.54 -2.06 -25.12
C TRP A 453 11.67 -3.33 -25.07
N ILE A 454 11.73 -4.13 -26.13
CA ILE A 454 10.96 -5.37 -26.30
C ILE A 454 11.94 -6.54 -26.45
N ALA A 455 11.80 -7.56 -25.61
CA ALA A 455 12.61 -8.78 -25.67
C ALA A 455 11.71 -10.00 -25.91
N GLN A 456 11.99 -10.79 -26.95
CA GLN A 456 11.23 -12.00 -27.26
C GLN A 456 11.60 -13.13 -26.30
N LEU A 457 10.61 -13.78 -25.68
CA LEU A 457 10.80 -14.98 -24.86
C LEU A 457 10.55 -16.28 -25.65
N SER A 458 9.53 -16.27 -26.51
CA SER A 458 9.14 -17.39 -27.39
C SER A 458 8.28 -16.83 -28.53
N ASP A 459 7.91 -17.62 -29.53
CA ASP A 459 7.11 -17.15 -30.68
C ASP A 459 5.86 -16.34 -30.28
N ASN A 460 5.19 -16.71 -29.19
CA ASN A 460 3.95 -16.06 -28.73
C ASN A 460 4.11 -15.28 -27.40
N ALA A 461 5.34 -15.04 -26.93
CA ALA A 461 5.56 -14.33 -25.66
C ALA A 461 6.72 -13.35 -25.74
N ALA A 462 6.52 -12.14 -25.22
CA ALA A 462 7.53 -11.08 -25.15
C ALA A 462 7.50 -10.36 -23.80
N VAL A 463 8.62 -9.79 -23.41
CA VAL A 463 8.76 -8.89 -22.28
C VAL A 463 8.93 -7.47 -22.79
N ILE A 464 8.15 -6.55 -22.24
CA ILE A 464 8.27 -5.12 -22.50
C ILE A 464 8.85 -4.46 -21.24
N ALA A 465 9.96 -3.74 -21.38
CA ALA A 465 10.48 -2.86 -20.35
C ALA A 465 9.78 -1.49 -20.44
N THR A 466 8.77 -1.27 -19.59
CA THR A 466 7.99 -0.02 -19.58
C THR A 466 8.72 1.17 -18.96
N LYS A 467 9.74 0.92 -18.13
CA LYS A 467 10.56 1.94 -17.43
C LYS A 467 9.75 3.00 -16.67
N THR A 468 8.49 2.69 -16.33
CA THR A 468 7.55 3.59 -15.65
C THR A 468 6.86 2.88 -14.49
N GLY A 469 6.22 3.65 -13.61
CA GLY A 469 5.57 3.18 -12.39
C GLY A 469 4.24 2.47 -12.64
N SER A 470 3.67 1.93 -11.56
CA SER A 470 2.53 1.01 -11.61
C SER A 470 1.32 1.57 -12.37
N VAL A 471 1.02 2.87 -12.26
CA VAL A 471 -0.12 3.51 -12.93
C VAL A 471 0.01 3.42 -14.45
N ARG A 472 1.17 3.82 -14.99
CA ARG A 472 1.44 3.83 -16.44
C ARG A 472 1.60 2.43 -16.99
N THR A 473 2.33 1.57 -16.29
CA THR A 473 2.47 0.14 -16.63
C THR A 473 1.10 -0.56 -16.68
N THR A 474 0.23 -0.33 -15.69
CA THR A 474 -1.13 -0.90 -15.68
C THR A 474 -1.99 -0.36 -16.81
N THR A 475 -1.85 0.93 -17.13
CA THR A 475 -2.58 1.55 -18.24
C THR A 475 -2.21 0.90 -19.58
N LEU A 476 -0.92 0.71 -19.85
CA LEU A 476 -0.46 0.00 -21.04
C LEU A 476 -0.91 -1.47 -21.05
N ALA A 477 -0.89 -2.15 -19.89
CA ALA A 477 -1.37 -3.52 -19.78
C ALA A 477 -2.85 -3.65 -20.14
N LEU A 478 -3.70 -2.72 -19.70
CA LEU A 478 -5.12 -2.68 -20.06
C LEU A 478 -5.32 -2.39 -21.56
N ALA A 479 -4.54 -1.47 -22.13
CA ALA A 479 -4.58 -1.17 -23.57
C ALA A 479 -4.22 -2.40 -24.41
N LEU A 480 -3.13 -3.11 -24.07
CA LEU A 480 -2.72 -4.33 -24.75
C LEU A 480 -3.75 -5.46 -24.56
N ARG A 481 -4.35 -5.60 -23.38
CA ARG A 481 -5.45 -6.55 -23.19
C ARG A 481 -6.64 -6.24 -24.11
N ALA A 482 -7.01 -4.97 -24.24
CA ALA A 482 -8.05 -4.53 -25.18
C ALA A 482 -7.70 -4.82 -26.65
N CYS A 483 -6.40 -4.91 -27.00
CA CYS A 483 -5.93 -5.37 -28.30
C CYS A 483 -5.89 -6.90 -28.47
N GLY A 484 -6.29 -7.68 -27.46
CA GLY A 484 -6.41 -9.15 -27.54
C GLY A 484 -5.34 -9.95 -26.80
N PHE A 485 -4.31 -9.29 -26.26
CA PHE A 485 -3.22 -9.96 -25.56
C PHE A 485 -3.58 -10.42 -24.14
N THR A 486 -2.93 -11.49 -23.66
CA THR A 486 -2.86 -11.76 -22.22
C THR A 486 -1.63 -11.05 -21.67
N VAL A 487 -1.78 -10.27 -20.59
CA VAL A 487 -0.69 -9.45 -20.05
C VAL A 487 -0.53 -9.66 -18.55
N GLN A 488 0.68 -9.95 -18.10
CA GLN A 488 1.08 -9.94 -16.69
C GLN A 488 1.92 -8.69 -16.39
N THR A 489 1.71 -8.10 -15.22
CA THR A 489 2.35 -6.85 -14.80
C THR A 489 3.39 -7.12 -13.73
N HIS A 490 4.58 -6.56 -13.90
CA HIS A 490 5.68 -6.62 -12.94
C HIS A 490 6.29 -5.21 -12.76
N ASP A 491 7.17 -5.04 -11.78
CA ASP A 491 7.79 -3.74 -11.48
C ASP A 491 8.57 -3.18 -12.67
N GLY A 492 7.95 -2.28 -13.43
CA GLY A 492 8.53 -1.67 -14.62
C GLY A 492 8.54 -2.56 -15.87
N PHE A 493 7.92 -3.75 -15.83
CA PHE A 493 7.86 -4.68 -16.95
C PHE A 493 6.44 -5.21 -17.22
N LEU A 494 6.18 -5.59 -18.46
CA LEU A 494 5.02 -6.39 -18.85
C LEU A 494 5.49 -7.70 -19.48
N GLU A 495 4.86 -8.80 -19.12
CA GLU A 495 4.94 -10.05 -19.88
C GLU A 495 3.68 -10.17 -20.73
N VAL A 496 3.85 -10.23 -22.05
CA VAL A 496 2.77 -10.17 -23.03
C VAL A 496 2.74 -11.48 -23.80
N PHE A 497 1.56 -12.09 -23.84
CA PHE A 497 1.31 -13.33 -24.55
C PHE A 497 0.30 -13.09 -25.67
N GLY A 498 0.71 -13.38 -26.90
CA GLY A 498 -0.15 -13.39 -28.08
C GLY A 498 -1.09 -14.61 -28.07
N LYS A 499 -2.27 -14.44 -28.67
CA LYS A 499 -3.21 -15.52 -29.02
C LYS A 499 -3.32 -15.62 -30.53
N ASP A 500 -3.88 -16.70 -31.05
CA ASP A 500 -4.04 -16.93 -32.50
C ASP A 500 -4.77 -15.79 -33.25
N GLU A 501 -5.63 -15.03 -32.54
CA GLU A 501 -6.38 -13.89 -33.09
C GLU A 501 -5.77 -12.52 -32.76
N SER A 502 -4.66 -12.47 -32.00
CA SER A 502 -4.00 -11.21 -31.63
C SER A 502 -3.21 -10.65 -32.82
N PRO A 503 -3.16 -9.32 -32.98
CA PRO A 503 -2.23 -8.70 -33.93
C PRO A 503 -0.77 -8.95 -33.49
N GLU A 504 0.17 -8.66 -34.38
CA GLU A 504 1.58 -8.59 -34.02
C GLU A 504 1.80 -7.51 -32.94
N LEU A 505 2.67 -7.79 -31.96
CA LEU A 505 2.88 -6.89 -30.82
C LEU A 505 3.41 -5.52 -31.27
N LEU A 506 4.32 -5.50 -32.24
CA LEU A 506 4.88 -4.26 -32.79
C LEU A 506 3.82 -3.41 -33.49
N ASP A 507 2.89 -4.03 -34.20
CA ASP A 507 1.79 -3.32 -34.87
C ASP A 507 0.82 -2.72 -33.85
N ALA A 508 0.50 -3.47 -32.79
CA ALA A 508 -0.33 -2.97 -31.69
C ALA A 508 0.32 -1.78 -30.98
N LEU A 509 1.61 -1.87 -30.66
CA LEU A 509 2.36 -0.77 -30.04
C LEU A 509 2.49 0.43 -30.98
N SER A 510 2.72 0.22 -32.28
CA SER A 510 2.81 1.32 -33.26
C SER A 510 1.48 2.05 -33.37
N THR A 511 0.39 1.28 -33.41
CA THR A 511 -0.97 1.82 -33.42
C THR A 511 -1.28 2.66 -32.17
N LEU A 512 -0.82 2.23 -31.00
CA LEU A 512 -0.92 3.00 -29.76
C LEU A 512 -0.05 4.26 -29.81
N ALA A 513 1.17 4.16 -30.33
CA ALA A 513 2.10 5.28 -30.50
C ALA A 513 1.51 6.37 -31.40
N ASP A 514 0.80 5.98 -32.47
CA ASP A 514 0.07 6.88 -33.38
C ASP A 514 -1.17 7.53 -32.75
N GLY A 515 -1.49 7.21 -31.49
CA GLY A 515 -2.57 7.83 -30.73
C GLY A 515 -3.95 7.26 -31.02
N LYS A 516 -4.04 6.02 -31.53
CA LYS A 516 -5.35 5.35 -31.69
C LYS A 516 -6.01 5.19 -30.32
N GLU A 517 -7.27 5.61 -30.22
CA GLU A 517 -8.07 5.40 -29.02
C GLU A 517 -8.30 3.90 -28.76
N VAL A 518 -8.13 3.50 -27.51
CA VAL A 518 -8.37 2.13 -27.04
C VAL A 518 -9.27 2.18 -25.81
N ASP A 519 -10.26 1.30 -25.76
CA ASP A 519 -11.12 1.16 -24.59
C ASP A 519 -10.39 0.38 -23.49
N LEU A 520 -9.77 1.11 -22.56
CA LEU A 520 -9.11 0.56 -21.37
C LEU A 520 -10.04 -0.25 -20.46
N PHE A 521 -11.35 -0.12 -20.64
CA PHE A 521 -12.38 -0.78 -19.84
C PHE A 521 -13.07 -1.94 -20.55
N ALA A 522 -12.64 -2.30 -21.77
CA ALA A 522 -13.28 -3.33 -22.60
C ALA A 522 -13.41 -4.70 -21.89
N HIS A 523 -12.51 -5.01 -20.96
CA HIS A 523 -12.49 -6.26 -20.19
C HIS A 523 -13.13 -6.13 -18.79
N SER A 524 -13.91 -5.07 -18.54
CA SER A 524 -14.60 -4.83 -17.27
C SER A 524 -13.68 -4.96 -16.04
N PRO A 525 -12.61 -4.15 -15.95
CA PRO A 525 -11.74 -4.18 -14.77
C PRO A 525 -12.55 -3.85 -13.50
N ASN A 526 -12.09 -4.33 -12.34
CA ASN A 526 -12.75 -4.00 -11.09
C ASN A 526 -12.56 -2.50 -10.76
N LEU A 527 -13.63 -1.72 -10.89
CA LEU A 527 -13.65 -0.29 -10.55
C LEU A 527 -14.15 -0.02 -9.12
N LEU A 528 -14.59 -1.05 -8.39
CA LEU A 528 -15.12 -0.93 -7.03
C LEU A 528 -14.01 -1.15 -5.99
N PHE A 529 -13.08 -0.20 -5.88
CA PHE A 529 -11.95 -0.26 -4.96
C PHE A 529 -12.06 0.66 -3.73
N GLU A 530 -12.98 1.63 -3.72
CA GLU A 530 -13.26 2.48 -2.55
C GLU A 530 -14.67 2.25 -2.00
N LYS A 531 -14.92 2.70 -0.77
CA LYS A 531 -16.10 2.32 0.00
C LYS A 531 -17.44 2.71 -0.62
N PHE A 532 -17.53 3.90 -1.23
CA PHE A 532 -18.78 4.43 -1.76
C PHE A 532 -18.89 4.30 -3.29
N HIS A 533 -17.91 3.64 -3.93
CA HIS A 533 -17.98 3.30 -5.36
C HIS A 533 -19.24 2.51 -5.77
N PRO A 534 -19.79 1.60 -4.95
CA PRO A 534 -21.03 0.90 -5.30
C PRO A 534 -22.26 1.81 -5.54
N HIS A 535 -22.18 3.09 -5.19
CA HIS A 535 -23.25 4.07 -5.38
C HIS A 535 -23.04 5.01 -6.57
N LEU A 536 -21.95 4.82 -7.32
CA LEU A 536 -21.62 5.60 -8.50
C LEU A 536 -21.98 4.84 -9.77
N THR A 537 -22.29 5.58 -10.84
CA THR A 537 -22.47 4.98 -12.16
C THR A 537 -21.13 4.53 -12.75
N GLU A 538 -21.18 3.62 -13.71
CA GLU A 538 -19.98 3.14 -14.38
C GLU A 538 -19.15 4.27 -15.01
N ASP A 539 -19.78 5.28 -15.62
CA ASP A 539 -19.08 6.45 -16.18
C ASP A 539 -18.30 7.23 -15.10
N LEU A 540 -18.90 7.45 -13.93
CA LEU A 540 -18.24 8.12 -12.81
C LEU A 540 -17.06 7.29 -12.28
N LEU A 541 -17.22 5.97 -12.19
CA LEU A 541 -16.16 5.06 -11.78
C LEU A 541 -14.99 5.05 -12.75
N ARG A 542 -15.27 5.06 -14.07
CA ARG A 542 -14.24 5.17 -15.12
C ARG A 542 -13.47 6.49 -15.01
N ARG A 543 -14.16 7.62 -14.79
CA ARG A 543 -13.51 8.93 -14.60
C ARG A 543 -12.64 8.97 -13.34
N ASP A 544 -13.12 8.42 -12.22
CA ASP A 544 -12.35 8.39 -10.97
C ASP A 544 -11.08 7.51 -11.12
N ALA A 545 -11.21 6.34 -11.77
CA ALA A 545 -10.07 5.49 -12.09
C ALA A 545 -9.04 6.19 -13.00
N LEU A 546 -9.48 6.93 -14.03
CA LEU A 546 -8.61 7.73 -14.91
C LEU A 546 -7.93 8.90 -14.20
N SER A 547 -8.37 9.30 -13.01
CA SER A 547 -7.79 10.41 -12.26
C SER A 547 -6.67 9.99 -11.29
N SER A 548 -6.58 8.70 -10.95
CA SER A 548 -5.71 8.23 -9.84
C SER A 548 -5.07 6.85 -10.06
N ARG A 549 -5.68 5.98 -10.87
CA ARG A 549 -5.24 4.60 -11.10
C ARG A 549 -4.72 4.35 -12.51
N LEU A 550 -5.12 5.17 -13.48
CA LEU A 550 -4.75 5.06 -14.89
C LEU A 550 -4.29 6.43 -15.43
N ASP A 551 -3.41 6.41 -16.41
CA ASP A 551 -2.89 7.59 -17.11
C ASP A 551 -3.06 7.39 -18.63
N ALA A 552 -4.29 7.56 -19.13
CA ALA A 552 -4.57 7.34 -20.56
C ALA A 552 -3.76 8.26 -21.47
N GLY A 553 -3.41 9.47 -20.98
CA GLY A 553 -2.61 10.45 -21.71
C GLY A 553 -1.17 9.97 -21.99
N CYS A 554 -0.62 9.06 -21.18
CA CYS A 554 0.74 8.57 -21.40
C CYS A 554 0.86 7.55 -22.55
N LEU A 555 -0.24 6.91 -22.97
CA LEU A 555 -0.20 5.71 -23.84
C LEU A 555 0.61 5.90 -25.12
N SER A 556 0.35 6.97 -25.87
CA SER A 556 1.05 7.27 -27.13
C SER A 556 2.55 7.48 -26.89
N SER A 557 2.90 8.35 -25.94
CA SER A 557 4.31 8.62 -25.61
C SER A 557 5.06 7.40 -25.06
N LEU A 558 4.39 6.58 -24.25
CA LEU A 558 4.95 5.37 -23.65
C LEU A 558 5.18 4.31 -24.73
N ALA A 559 4.22 4.07 -25.62
CA ALA A 559 4.35 3.13 -26.71
C ALA A 559 5.46 3.56 -27.69
N ALA A 560 5.55 4.85 -28.04
CA ALA A 560 6.63 5.39 -28.87
C ALA A 560 8.01 5.19 -28.22
N SER A 561 8.13 5.48 -26.91
CA SER A 561 9.36 5.26 -26.16
C SER A 561 9.78 3.80 -26.11
N ILE A 562 8.82 2.87 -26.00
CA ILE A 562 9.08 1.42 -26.00
C ILE A 562 9.60 0.95 -27.37
N LEU A 563 9.07 1.48 -28.47
CA LEU A 563 9.51 1.13 -29.83
C LEU A 563 10.91 1.67 -30.18
N GLY A 564 11.50 2.53 -29.33
CA GLY A 564 12.77 3.20 -29.62
C GLY A 564 12.63 4.41 -30.55
N ASN A 565 11.39 4.83 -30.85
CA ASN A 565 11.09 6.05 -31.59
C ASN A 565 11.23 7.23 -30.62
N GLN A 566 12.45 7.73 -30.41
CA GLN A 566 12.61 9.03 -29.74
C GLN A 566 12.04 10.11 -30.66
N THR A 567 10.93 10.71 -30.25
CA THR A 567 10.45 12.01 -30.74
C THR A 567 10.96 13.11 -29.83
#